data_AF-A0AAJ2A6N6-F1
#
_entry.id   AF-A0AAJ2A6N6-F1
#
_cell.length_a   1.000
_cell.length_b   1.000
_cell.length_c   1.000
_cell.angle_alpha   90.00
_cell.angle_beta   90.00
_cell.angle_gamma   90.00
#
_symmetry.space_group_name_H-M   'P 1'
#
loop_
_entity.id
_entity.type
_entity.pdbx_description
1 polymer ?
#
loop_
_entity_poly.entity_id
_entity_poly.type
_entity_poly.pdbx_seq_one_letter_code
_entity_poly.pdbx_strand_id
1 'polypeptide(L)'
;MSNAIKHSTKWTKDLVARRAFELVSFHDAARRARWDYHDACREFRSQARVSGYIDKSDPKFHLATRKQYRVLHKARAALYNAQRRLEAAVRHCVERREVT
;
A
#
# COMPACT_ATOMS: atom_id res chain seq x y z
N MET A 1 2.96 -20.47 -31.95
CA MET A 1 2.22 -20.65 -30.70
C MET A 1 3.21 -20.56 -29.55
N SER A 2 3.25 -19.42 -28.85
CA SER A 2 4.25 -19.18 -27.80
C SER A 2 3.85 -19.88 -26.51
N ASN A 3 4.63 -20.89 -26.12
CA ASN A 3 4.49 -21.56 -24.82
C ASN A 3 4.83 -20.55 -23.71
N ALA A 4 3.80 -20.04 -23.04
CA ALA A 4 3.97 -19.29 -21.80
C ALA A 4 4.52 -20.25 -20.74
N ILE A 5 5.82 -20.16 -20.46
CA ILE A 5 6.45 -20.85 -19.34
C ILE A 5 5.77 -20.32 -18.07
N LYS A 6 4.85 -21.13 -17.52
CA LYS A 6 4.32 -20.90 -16.17
C LYS A 6 5.49 -21.08 -15.21
N HIS A 7 6.16 -19.98 -14.84
CA HIS A 7 7.09 -19.99 -13.73
C HIS A 7 6.30 -20.39 -12.47
N SER A 8 6.36 -21.66 -12.09
CA SER A 8 5.83 -22.08 -10.80
C SER A 8 6.69 -21.41 -9.74
N THR A 9 6.12 -20.44 -9.05
CA THR A 9 6.82 -19.76 -7.96
C THR A 9 7.14 -20.82 -6.91
N LYS A 10 8.42 -21.18 -6.77
CA LYS A 10 8.85 -22.05 -5.67
C LYS A 10 8.65 -21.29 -4.37
N TRP A 11 7.76 -21.78 -3.52
CA TRP A 11 7.48 -21.22 -2.20
C TRP A 11 8.64 -21.56 -1.26
N THR A 12 9.64 -20.66 -1.19
CA THR A 12 10.87 -20.84 -0.40
C THR A 12 10.96 -19.85 0.76
N LYS A 13 11.83 -20.14 1.74
CA LYS A 13 12.16 -19.20 2.83
C LYS A 13 12.69 -17.86 2.29
N ASP A 14 13.49 -17.89 1.22
CA ASP A 14 14.00 -16.68 0.57
C ASP A 14 12.88 -15.83 -0.03
N LEU A 15 11.85 -16.47 -0.59
CA LEU A 15 10.67 -15.76 -1.08
C LEU A 15 9.91 -15.09 0.07
N VAL A 16 9.75 -15.78 1.22
CA VAL A 16 9.15 -15.19 2.43
C VAL A 16 9.94 -13.98 2.89
N ALA A 17 11.27 -14.10 2.99
CA ALA A 17 12.15 -12.99 3.38
C ALA A 17 12.04 -11.79 2.42
N ARG A 18 12.03 -12.02 1.10
CA ARG A 18 11.83 -10.97 0.09
C ARG A 18 10.47 -10.27 0.25
N ARG A 19 9.39 -11.03 0.45
CA ARG A 19 8.04 -10.46 0.66
C ARG A 19 7.92 -9.70 1.97
N ALA A 20 8.62 -10.11 3.02
CA ALA A 20 8.70 -9.38 4.27
C ALA A 20 9.42 -8.03 4.09
N PHE A 21 10.53 -8.02 3.36
CA PHE A 21 11.24 -6.78 3.03
C PHE A 21 10.40 -5.84 2.15
N GLU A 22 9.71 -6.37 1.14
CA GLU A 22 8.75 -5.60 0.33
C GLU A 22 7.66 -4.97 1.22
N LEU A 23 7.11 -5.72 2.17
CA LEU A 23 6.06 -5.25 3.07
C LEU A 23 6.51 -4.02 3.87
N VAL A 24 7.73 -4.04 4.41
CA VAL A 24 8.32 -2.88 5.12
C VAL A 24 8.39 -1.66 4.20
N SER A 25 8.85 -1.83 2.98
CA SER A 25 8.93 -0.74 1.99
C SER A 25 7.54 -0.14 1.68
N PHE A 26 6.51 -0.98 1.54
CA PHE A 26 5.15 -0.50 1.34
C PHE A 26 4.56 0.17 2.59
N HIS A 27 4.95 -0.27 3.78
CA HIS A 27 4.54 0.36 5.03
C HIS A 27 5.08 1.78 5.13
N ASP A 28 6.35 1.98 4.78
CA ASP A 28 6.98 3.29 4.74
C ASP A 28 6.36 4.19 3.67
N ALA A 29 6.07 3.65 2.49
CA ALA A 29 5.39 4.39 1.43
C ALA A 29 3.97 4.83 1.85
N ALA A 30 3.21 3.96 2.51
CA ALA A 30 1.89 4.30 3.04
C ALA A 30 1.97 5.34 4.16
N ARG A 31 2.99 5.27 5.02
CA ARG A 31 3.25 6.27 6.07
C ARG A 31 3.55 7.63 5.44
N ARG A 32 4.47 7.72 4.48
CA ARG A 32 4.80 8.97 3.77
C ARG A 32 3.58 9.56 3.07
N ALA A 33 2.84 8.76 2.30
CA ALA A 33 1.64 9.23 1.61
C ALA A 33 0.55 9.74 2.57
N ARG A 34 0.48 9.20 3.80
CA ARG A 34 -0.42 9.72 4.84
C ARG A 34 0.00 11.10 5.30
N TRP A 35 1.31 11.32 5.49
CA TRP A 35 1.85 12.62 5.90
C TRP A 35 1.62 13.65 4.79
N ASP A 36 1.92 13.32 3.54
CA ASP A 36 1.68 14.21 2.40
C ASP A 36 0.20 14.61 2.27
N TYR A 37 -0.72 13.67 2.51
CA TYR A 37 -2.16 13.98 2.52
C TYR A 37 -2.54 14.87 3.70
N HIS A 38 -1.97 14.66 4.89
CA HIS A 38 -2.19 15.52 6.05
C HIS A 38 -1.68 16.95 5.80
N ASP A 39 -0.52 17.08 5.16
CA ASP A 39 0.04 18.39 4.82
C ASP A 39 -0.80 19.09 3.75
N ALA A 40 -1.32 18.37 2.76
CA ALA A 40 -2.30 18.93 1.82
C ALA A 40 -3.59 19.40 2.52
N CYS A 41 -4.09 18.65 3.52
CA CYS A 41 -5.24 19.10 4.31
C CYS A 41 -4.93 20.36 5.13
N ARG A 42 -3.71 20.47 5.67
CA ARG A 42 -3.25 21.62 6.45
C ARG A 42 -3.12 22.86 5.57
N GLU A 43 -2.53 22.70 4.39
CA GLU A 43 -2.39 23.76 3.40
C GLU A 43 -3.75 24.30 2.97
N PHE A 44 -4.71 23.41 2.66
CA PHE A 44 -6.07 23.81 2.35
C PHE A 44 -6.71 24.63 3.47
N ARG A 45 -6.58 24.22 4.74
CA ARG A 45 -7.09 24.99 5.88
C ARG A 45 -6.50 26.39 5.95
N SER A 46 -5.19 26.49 5.74
CA SER A 46 -4.48 27.78 5.75
C SER A 46 -5.01 28.71 4.65
N GLN A 47 -5.10 28.20 3.42
CA GLN A 47 -5.55 28.97 2.25
C GLN A 47 -7.03 29.37 2.35
N ALA A 48 -7.90 28.45 2.79
CA ALA A 48 -9.33 28.70 2.94
C ALA A 48 -9.67 29.48 4.23
N ARG A 49 -8.68 29.78 5.08
CA ARG A 49 -8.84 30.42 6.40
C ARG A 49 -9.86 29.70 7.29
N VAL A 50 -9.88 28.37 7.23
CA VAL A 50 -10.77 27.53 8.01
C VAL A 50 -10.07 27.14 9.31
N SER A 51 -10.54 27.65 10.44
CA SER A 51 -9.96 27.39 11.77
C SER A 51 -10.48 26.11 12.44
N GLY A 52 -11.40 25.37 11.79
CA GLY A 52 -12.10 24.25 12.41
C GLY A 52 -12.28 23.02 11.51
N TYR A 53 -13.48 22.45 11.54
CA TYR A 53 -13.84 21.29 10.75
C TYR A 53 -13.74 21.58 9.24
N ILE A 54 -13.11 20.68 8.49
CA ILE A 54 -13.17 20.70 7.02
C ILE A 54 -14.36 19.85 6.63
N ASP A 55 -15.31 20.44 5.90
CA ASP A 55 -16.34 19.67 5.24
C ASP A 55 -15.70 18.77 4.16
N LYS A 56 -15.71 17.47 4.41
CA LYS A 56 -15.16 16.47 3.49
C LYS A 56 -16.00 16.28 2.24
N SER A 57 -17.19 16.88 2.16
CA SER A 57 -18.02 16.90 0.95
C SER A 57 -17.77 18.14 0.08
N ASP A 58 -16.96 19.11 0.55
CA ASP A 58 -16.62 20.31 -0.19
C ASP A 58 -15.86 19.97 -1.48
N PRO A 59 -16.40 20.32 -2.67
CA PRO A 59 -15.71 20.12 -3.94
C PRO A 59 -14.34 20.79 -4.02
N LYS A 60 -14.14 21.94 -3.37
CA LYS A 60 -12.85 22.66 -3.35
C LYS A 60 -11.82 21.90 -2.54
N PHE A 61 -12.20 21.38 -1.38
CA PHE A 61 -11.34 20.50 -0.58
C PHE A 61 -10.96 19.25 -1.37
N HIS A 62 -11.94 18.61 -2.02
CA HIS A 62 -11.69 17.45 -2.86
C HIS A 62 -10.71 17.75 -3.98
N LEU A 63 -10.89 18.86 -4.70
CA LEU A 63 -10.02 19.25 -5.80
C LEU A 63 -8.58 19.48 -5.31
N ALA A 64 -8.43 20.22 -4.21
CA ALA A 64 -7.13 20.56 -3.62
C ALA A 64 -6.35 19.33 -3.14
N THR A 65 -7.04 18.37 -2.52
CA THR A 65 -6.39 17.19 -1.90
C THR A 65 -6.43 15.93 -2.76
N ARG A 66 -7.11 15.97 -3.93
CA ARG A 66 -7.38 14.82 -4.81
C ARG A 66 -6.14 14.00 -5.11
N LYS A 67 -5.03 14.68 -5.45
CA LYS A 67 -3.79 14.04 -5.90
C LYS A 67 -3.18 13.23 -4.76
N GLN A 68 -2.97 13.85 -3.60
CA GLN A 68 -2.40 13.21 -2.42
C GLN A 68 -3.33 12.11 -1.89
N TYR A 69 -4.65 12.32 -1.90
CA TYR A 69 -5.61 11.29 -1.52
C TYR A 69 -5.52 10.05 -2.41
N ARG A 70 -5.40 10.24 -3.74
CA ARG A 70 -5.19 9.12 -4.68
C ARG A 70 -3.89 8.37 -4.43
N VAL A 71 -2.81 9.08 -4.13
CA VAL A 71 -1.52 8.46 -3.79
C VAL A 71 -1.65 7.64 -2.50
N LEU A 72 -2.26 8.20 -1.45
CA LEU A 72 -2.53 7.50 -0.20
C LEU A 72 -3.39 6.24 -0.42
N HIS A 73 -4.45 6.34 -1.23
CA HIS A 73 -5.31 5.22 -1.55
C HIS A 73 -4.53 4.10 -2.26
N LYS A 74 -3.72 4.45 -3.28
CA LYS A 74 -2.85 3.48 -3.97
C LYS A 74 -1.83 2.84 -3.03
N ALA A 75 -1.20 3.62 -2.15
CA ALA A 75 -0.22 3.12 -1.19
C ALA A 75 -0.86 2.14 -0.18
N ARG A 76 -2.07 2.43 0.30
CA ARG A 76 -2.84 1.51 1.17
C ARG A 76 -3.19 0.21 0.46
N ALA A 77 -3.65 0.28 -0.79
CA ALA A 77 -3.94 -0.91 -1.58
C ALA A 77 -2.68 -1.76 -1.84
N ALA A 78 -1.55 -1.11 -2.12
CA ALA A 78 -0.26 -1.78 -2.30
C ALA A 78 0.22 -2.47 -1.01
N LEU A 79 0.08 -1.80 0.14
CA LEU A 79 0.37 -2.36 1.46
C LEU A 79 -0.48 -3.59 1.75
N TYR A 80 -1.80 -3.49 1.54
CA TYR A 80 -2.71 -4.62 1.70
C TYR A 80 -2.29 -5.80 0.82
N ASN A 81 -2.04 -5.56 -0.47
CA ASN A 81 -1.61 -6.61 -1.39
C ASN A 81 -0.26 -7.22 -1.00
N ALA A 82 0.69 -6.44 -0.50
CA ALA A 82 1.97 -6.94 -0.01
C ALA A 82 1.78 -7.85 1.21
N GLN A 83 0.90 -7.48 2.14
CA GLN A 83 0.54 -8.31 3.28
C GLN A 83 -0.06 -9.64 2.82
N ARG A 84 -1.03 -9.62 1.89
CA ARG A 84 -1.62 -10.85 1.33
C ARG A 84 -0.60 -11.74 0.62
N ARG A 85 0.37 -11.15 -0.09
CA ARG A 85 1.46 -11.90 -0.73
C ARG A 85 2.39 -12.56 0.30
N LEU A 86 2.71 -11.87 1.39
CA LEU A 86 3.51 -12.44 2.47
C LEU A 86 2.76 -13.57 3.18
N GLU A 87 1.49 -13.38 3.52
CA GLU A 87 0.64 -14.40 4.14
C GLU A 87 0.58 -15.67 3.29
N ALA A 88 0.37 -15.52 1.97
CA ALA A 88 0.39 -16.65 1.03
C ALA A 88 1.76 -17.34 0.99
N ALA A 89 2.85 -16.57 0.94
CA ALA A 89 4.20 -17.13 0.92
C ALA A 89 4.52 -17.92 2.20
N VAL A 90 4.11 -17.40 3.37
CA VAL A 90 4.31 -18.09 4.66
C VAL A 90 3.51 -19.40 4.69
N ARG A 91 2.23 -19.36 4.33
CA ARG A 91 1.36 -20.56 4.34
C ARG A 91 1.93 -21.69 3.48
N HIS A 92 2.25 -21.38 2.22
CA HIS A 92 2.75 -22.40 1.29
C HIS A 92 4.21 -22.81 1.50
N CYS A 93 5.00 -22.02 2.24
CA CYS A 93 6.35 -22.43 2.64
C CYS A 93 6.32 -23.50 3.75
N VAL A 94 5.29 -23.50 4.60
CA VAL A 94 5.11 -24.50 5.66
C VAL A 94 4.55 -25.81 5.10
N GLU A 95 3.58 -25.75 4.19
CA GLU A 95 2.94 -26.94 3.58
C GLU A 95 3.93 -27.85 2.83
N ARG A 96 5.07 -27.33 2.32
CA ARG A 96 6.09 -28.17 1.65
C ARG A 96 7.01 -28.93 2.60
N ARG A 97 6.87 -28.77 3.92
CA ARG A 97 7.72 -29.46 4.92
C ARG A 97 7.22 -30.84 5.33
N GLU A 98 6.03 -31.28 4.90
CA GLU A 98 5.42 -32.54 5.31
C GLU A 98 5.17 -33.47 4.12
N VAL A 99 6.23 -33.94 3.46
CA VAL A 99 6.20 -35.19 2.67
C VAL A 99 7.61 -35.80 2.71
N THR A 100 7.95 -36.44 3.82
CA THR A 100 9.05 -37.40 4.00
C THR A 100 8.64 -38.35 5.09
#